data_AF-A0A970A9M1-F1
#
_entry.id   AF-A0A970A9M1-F1
#
_cell.length_a   1.000
_cell.length_b   1.000
_cell.length_c   1.000
_cell.angle_alpha   90.00
_cell.angle_beta   90.00
_cell.angle_gamma   90.00
#
_symmetry.space_group_name_H-M   'P 1'
#
loop_
_entity.id
_entity.type
_entity.pdbx_description
1 polymer ?
#
loop_
_entity_poly.entity_id
_entity_poly.type
_entity_poly.pdbx_seq_one_letter_code
_entity_poly.pdbx_strand_id
1 'polypeptide(L)'
;MNKVPAGRWVEIEKTILTPEQRAPQVPEDTAKTPYIMKVSGFLEKEAAIGDEAVVKTMSGRKVSGKLSLIAPHYEHSFGDTVEEILKIGRDDL
;
A
#
# COMPACT_ATOMS: atom_id res chain seq x y z
N MET A 1 -6.24 -22.29 1.97
CA MET A 1 -5.70 -21.04 1.39
C MET A 1 -4.47 -21.37 0.60
N ASN A 2 -4.37 -20.90 -0.66
CA ASN A 2 -3.15 -21.11 -1.45
C ASN A 2 -2.02 -20.24 -0.87
N LYS A 3 -0.90 -20.87 -0.54
CA LYS A 3 0.29 -20.16 -0.07
C LYS A 3 0.98 -19.49 -1.24
N VAL A 4 1.51 -18.30 -0.99
CA VAL A 4 2.37 -17.55 -1.91
C VAL A 4 3.80 -18.05 -1.73
N PRO A 5 4.51 -18.44 -2.80
CA PRO A 5 5.88 -18.91 -2.68
C PRO A 5 6.85 -17.78 -2.30
N ALA A 6 7.96 -18.15 -1.67
CA ALA A 6 9.07 -17.23 -1.42
C ALA A 6 9.61 -16.63 -2.73
N GLY A 7 10.15 -15.42 -2.65
CA GLY A 7 10.63 -14.65 -3.79
C GLY A 7 9.54 -13.91 -4.58
N ARG A 8 8.26 -14.07 -4.22
CA ARG A 8 7.19 -13.30 -4.86
C ARG A 8 7.17 -11.86 -4.38
N TRP A 9 6.97 -10.92 -5.30
CA TRP A 9 6.66 -9.52 -4.98
C TRP A 9 5.26 -9.40 -4.37
N VAL A 10 5.18 -8.90 -3.15
CA VAL A 10 3.96 -8.80 -2.33
C VAL A 10 3.97 -7.48 -1.54
N GLU A 11 2.81 -7.11 -0.99
CA GLU A 11 2.70 -6.07 0.04
C GLU A 11 2.43 -6.72 1.40
N ILE A 12 3.08 -6.17 2.43
CA ILE A 12 2.72 -6.41 3.83
C ILE A 12 2.18 -5.11 4.44
N GLU A 13 1.27 -5.26 5.40
CA GLU A 13 0.76 -4.15 6.20
C GLU A 13 0.98 -4.39 7.70
N LYS A 14 1.17 -3.29 8.44
CA LYS A 14 1.30 -3.32 9.90
C LYS A 14 0.76 -2.04 10.50
N THR A 15 -0.08 -2.16 11.53
CA THR A 15 -0.45 -1.03 12.38
C THR A 15 0.76 -0.59 13.19
N ILE A 16 1.22 0.63 12.96
CA ILE A 16 2.36 1.23 13.69
C ILE A 16 1.86 1.96 14.94
N LEU A 17 0.75 2.69 14.82
CA LEU A 17 0.08 3.34 15.95
C LEU A 17 -1.43 3.07 15.88
N THR A 18 -2.02 2.67 16.99
CA THR A 18 -3.48 2.66 17.15
C THR A 18 -4.00 4.10 17.28
N PRO A 19 -5.31 4.35 17.13
CA PRO A 19 -5.90 5.67 17.34
C PRO A 19 -5.49 6.31 18.68
N GLU A 20 -5.43 5.52 19.75
CA GLU A 20 -5.07 5.97 21.11
C GLU A 20 -3.59 6.37 21.24
N GLN A 21 -2.75 5.89 20.33
CA GLN A 21 -1.32 6.17 20.28
C GLN A 21 -0.98 7.32 19.31
N ARG A 22 -1.98 7.93 18.65
CA ARG A 22 -1.77 9.08 17.77
C ARG A 22 -1.38 10.30 18.60
N ALA A 23 -0.60 11.19 18.00
CA ALA A 23 -0.15 12.40 18.69
C ALA A 23 -1.34 13.32 18.98
N PRO A 24 -1.42 13.95 20.17
CA PRO A 24 -2.61 14.70 20.60
C PRO A 24 -2.94 15.92 19.74
N GLN A 25 -1.97 16.44 18.99
CA GLN A 25 -2.12 17.62 18.15
C GLN A 25 -2.61 17.34 16.72
N VAL A 26 -2.83 16.07 16.33
CA VAL A 26 -3.38 15.78 14.99
C VAL A 26 -4.87 16.16 14.94
N PRO A 27 -5.40 16.54 13.76
CA PRO A 27 -6.83 16.77 13.59
C PRO A 27 -7.69 15.59 14.07
N GLU A 28 -8.91 15.90 14.54
CA GLU A 28 -9.79 14.91 15.19
C GLU A 28 -10.11 13.70 14.28
N ASP A 29 -10.36 13.96 13.00
CA ASP A 29 -10.58 12.92 11.99
C ASP A 29 -9.37 12.00 11.84
N THR A 30 -8.16 12.58 11.83
CA THR A 30 -6.90 11.85 11.77
C THR A 30 -6.63 11.05 13.05
N ALA A 31 -6.98 11.60 14.22
CA ALA A 31 -6.80 10.94 15.51
C ALA A 31 -7.64 9.65 15.64
N LYS A 32 -8.82 9.61 14.99
CA LYS A 32 -9.74 8.45 14.99
C LYS A 32 -9.27 7.30 14.10
N THR A 33 -8.16 7.44 13.37
CA THR A 33 -7.68 6.43 12.42
C THR A 33 -6.30 5.88 12.82
N PRO A 34 -6.06 4.56 12.63
CA PRO A 34 -4.75 3.98 12.89
C PRO A 34 -3.71 4.47 11.87
N TYR A 35 -2.45 4.54 12.29
CA TYR A 35 -1.33 4.73 11.38
C TYR A 35 -0.82 3.38 10.87
N ILE A 36 -1.10 3.09 9.60
CA ILE A 36 -0.75 1.82 8.96
C ILE A 36 0.48 2.02 8.07
N MET A 37 1.49 1.18 8.26
CA MET A 37 2.59 1.02 7.33
C MET A 37 2.20 -0.01 6.28
N LYS A 38 2.39 0.32 5.01
CA LYS A 38 2.34 -0.62 3.89
C LYS A 38 3.70 -0.65 3.21
N VAL A 39 4.25 -1.85 3.02
CA VAL A 39 5.57 -2.03 2.42
C VAL A 39 5.52 -3.15 1.41
N SER A 40 5.94 -2.85 0.19
CA SER A 40 6.15 -3.85 -0.85
C SER A 40 7.58 -4.40 -0.83
N GLY A 41 7.72 -5.70 -1.08
CA GLY A 41 9.00 -6.38 -1.14
C GLY A 41 8.89 -7.82 -1.63
N PHE A 42 10.03 -8.50 -1.70
CA PHE A 42 10.09 -9.93 -2.03
C PHE A 42 9.91 -10.78 -0.77
N LEU A 43 8.92 -11.66 -0.79
CA LEU A 43 8.57 -12.53 0.32
C LEU A 43 9.74 -13.47 0.69
N GLU A 44 10.18 -13.53 1.95
CA GLU A 44 11.32 -14.38 2.35
C GLU A 44 10.97 -15.87 2.53
N LYS A 45 9.73 -16.19 2.88
CA LYS A 45 9.23 -17.57 3.11
C LYS A 45 7.79 -17.69 2.64
N GLU A 46 7.35 -18.90 2.31
CA GLU A 46 5.94 -19.09 1.93
C GLU A 46 4.96 -18.61 3.00
N ALA A 47 3.89 -17.94 2.59
CA ALA A 47 2.88 -17.39 3.48
C ALA A 47 1.54 -17.26 2.75
N ALA A 48 0.42 -17.34 3.45
CA ALA A 48 -0.89 -17.00 2.90
C ALA A 48 -1.23 -15.52 3.14
N ILE A 49 -2.18 -15.00 2.38
CA ILE A 49 -2.81 -13.70 2.68
C ILE A 49 -3.36 -13.74 4.10
N GLY A 50 -2.98 -12.75 4.89
CA GLY A 50 -3.34 -12.62 6.29
C GLY A 50 -2.36 -13.24 7.30
N ASP A 51 -1.32 -13.96 6.84
CA ASP A 51 -0.28 -14.46 7.73
C ASP A 51 0.75 -13.37 8.06
N GLU A 52 1.42 -13.50 9.22
CA GLU A 52 2.63 -12.73 9.49
C GLU A 52 3.75 -13.19 8.54
N ALA A 53 4.36 -12.26 7.84
CA ALA A 53 5.36 -12.50 6.82
C ALA A 53 6.52 -11.51 6.95
N VAL A 54 7.66 -11.87 6.33
CA VAL A 54 8.82 -10.98 6.20
C VAL A 54 9.10 -10.78 4.72
N VAL A 55 9.27 -9.52 4.33
CA VAL A 55 9.69 -9.15 2.98
C VAL A 55 11.08 -8.52 2.99
N LYS A 56 11.85 -8.76 1.93
CA LYS A 56 13.06 -8.02 1.60
C LYS A 56 12.72 -6.94 0.57
N THR A 57 12.85 -5.68 0.96
CA THR A 57 12.61 -4.52 0.10
C THR A 57 13.72 -4.37 -0.95
N MET A 58 13.49 -3.55 -1.99
CA MET A 58 14.49 -3.25 -3.02
C MET A 58 15.79 -2.65 -2.46
N SER A 59 15.70 -1.88 -1.37
CA SER A 59 16.88 -1.33 -0.67
C SER A 59 17.58 -2.33 0.26
N GLY A 60 17.12 -3.60 0.28
CA GLY A 60 17.72 -4.67 1.06
C GLY A 60 17.24 -4.78 2.51
N ARG A 61 16.34 -3.90 2.98
CA ARG A 61 15.78 -3.98 4.34
C ARG A 61 14.83 -5.17 4.47
N LYS A 62 14.88 -5.84 5.62
CA LYS A 62 13.89 -6.84 6.03
C LYS A 62 12.81 -6.20 6.89
N VAL A 63 11.56 -6.38 6.52
CA VAL A 63 10.41 -5.78 7.21
C VAL A 63 9.36 -6.85 7.45
N SER A 64 8.80 -6.90 8.66
CA SER A 64 7.71 -7.83 9.01
C SER A 64 6.36 -7.12 9.05
N GLY A 65 5.32 -7.88 8.71
CA GLY A 65 3.93 -7.46 8.78
C GLY A 65 3.03 -8.54 8.19
N LYS A 66 1.74 -8.24 8.15
CA LYS A 66 0.73 -9.15 7.65
C LYS A 66 0.69 -9.10 6.12
N LEU A 67 0.76 -10.24 5.44
CA LEU A 67 0.70 -10.29 3.97
C LEU A 67 -0.70 -9.82 3.51
N SER A 68 -0.75 -8.67 2.81
CA SER A 68 -2.02 -8.02 2.43
C SER A 68 -2.36 -8.21 0.95
N LEU A 69 -1.37 -8.14 0.06
CA LEU A 69 -1.58 -8.19 -1.40
C LEU A 69 -0.48 -8.98 -2.12
N ILE A 70 -0.84 -9.63 -3.22
CA ILE A 70 0.09 -10.29 -4.14
C ILE A 70 0.22 -9.42 -5.39
N ALA A 71 1.44 -9.12 -5.82
CA ALA A 71 1.69 -8.22 -6.95
C ALA A 71 0.85 -6.93 -6.88
N PRO A 72 1.02 -6.13 -5.81
CA PRO A 72 0.30 -4.87 -5.67
C PRO A 72 0.52 -4.02 -6.93
N HIS A 73 -0.55 -3.44 -7.44
CA HIS A 73 -0.55 -2.51 -8.56
C HIS A 73 -1.44 -1.33 -8.22
N TYR A 74 -1.18 -0.18 -8.83
CA TYR A 74 -2.04 0.98 -8.67
C TYR A 74 -3.25 0.81 -9.60
N GLU A 75 -4.44 0.72 -9.01
CA GLU A 75 -5.72 0.71 -9.76
C GLU A 75 -6.24 2.14 -10.00
N HIS A 76 -5.57 3.17 -9.48
CA HIS A 76 -6.05 4.54 -9.54
C HIS A 76 -5.77 5.17 -10.91
N SER A 77 -6.84 5.45 -11.66
CA SER A 77 -6.85 6.44 -12.74
C SER A 77 -7.14 7.84 -12.16
N PHE A 78 -6.80 8.89 -12.91
CA PHE A 78 -7.20 10.28 -12.59
C PHE A 78 -8.66 10.58 -13.00
N GLY A 79 -9.51 9.54 -13.04
CA GLY A 79 -10.86 9.61 -13.59
C GLY A 79 -10.90 9.30 -15.09
N ASP A 80 -12.07 9.53 -15.69
CA ASP A 80 -12.27 9.47 -17.13
C ASP A 80 -11.62 10.69 -17.83
N THR A 81 -11.53 10.63 -19.16
CA THR A 81 -11.05 11.78 -19.94
C THR A 81 -12.00 12.96 -19.78
N VAL A 82 -11.46 14.12 -19.41
CA VAL A 82 -12.21 15.39 -19.34
C VAL A 82 -12.17 16.05 -20.73
N GLU A 83 -13.29 16.02 -21.46
CA GLU A 83 -13.36 16.50 -22.85
C GLU A 83 -12.97 17.97 -22.99
N GLU A 84 -13.23 18.80 -21.98
CA GLU A 84 -12.91 20.23 -21.96
C GLU A 84 -11.39 20.49 -22.03
N ILE A 85 -10.57 19.61 -21.45
CA ILE A 85 -9.11 19.73 -21.51
C ILE A 85 -8.61 19.59 -22.94
N LEU A 86 -9.30 18.80 -23.79
CA LEU A 86 -8.88 18.53 -25.16
C LEU A 86 -8.92 19.77 -26.08
N LYS A 87 -9.68 20.80 -25.67
CA LYS A 87 -9.85 22.06 -26.40
C LYS A 87 -8.78 23.11 -26.07
N ILE A 88 -8.02 22.91 -24.99
CA ILE A 88 -6.99 23.87 -24.56
C ILE A 88 -5.88 23.94 -25.61
N GLY A 89 -5.57 25.14 -26.09
CA GLY A 89 -4.53 25.37 -27.10
C GLY A 89 -4.90 24.91 -28.51
N ARG A 90 -6.19 24.61 -28.75
CA ARG A 90 -6.75 24.24 -30.05
C ARG A 90 -7.81 25.26 -30.45
N ASP A 91 -7.39 26.53 -30.58
CA ASP A 91 -8.26 27.64 -30.98
C ASP A 91 -8.76 27.51 -32.43
N ASP A 92 -8.26 26.52 -33.17
CA ASP A 92 -8.53 26.23 -34.59
C ASP A 92 -9.41 24.99 -34.84
N LEU A 93 -9.93 24.35 -33.79
CA LEU A 93 -11.01 23.35 -33.85
C LEU A 93 -12.39 23.99 -33.59
#